data_AF-A0A761QNL0-F1
#
_entry.id   AF-A0A761QNL0-F1
#
_cell.length_a   1.000
_cell.length_b   1.000
_cell.length_c   1.000
_cell.angle_alpha   90.00
_cell.angle_beta   90.00
_cell.angle_gamma   90.00
#
_symmetry.space_group_name_H-M   'P 1'
#
loop_
_entity.id
_entity.type
_entity.pdbx_description
1 polymer ?
#
loop_
_entity_poly.entity_id
_entity_poly.type
_entity_poly.pdbx_seq_one_letter_code
_entity_poly.pdbx_strand_id
1 'polypeptide(L)'
;MLKKLIMFTGLLGGSVLFSGQALAAADFGPCTPEGGTHIFSATINKTVSDTSKNTTGATFVDFDSWNLGGTYAMSCECPDDTSLINDTLFKAVVPLAFVTNIESRSYYQINNNIAIASDVLISGGRGEYVNTPFENVGNLTNNRSQCSQNAS
;
A
#
# COMPACT_ATOMS: atom_id res chain seq x y z
N MET A 1 68.46 39.52 1.68
CA MET A 1 68.53 39.16 0.24
C MET A 1 68.56 37.64 0.12
N LEU A 2 67.95 37.11 -0.96
CA LEU A 2 67.91 35.69 -1.39
C LEU A 2 67.01 34.77 -0.53
N LYS A 3 66.07 33.97 -1.05
CA LYS A 3 65.36 33.85 -2.33
C LYS A 3 64.16 32.91 -2.02
N LYS A 4 63.03 33.14 -2.69
CA LYS A 4 61.84 32.26 -2.69
C LYS A 4 62.20 30.80 -3.02
N LEU A 5 61.55 29.84 -2.37
CA LEU A 5 61.16 28.59 -3.02
C LEU A 5 59.75 28.20 -2.52
N ILE A 6 58.78 28.38 -3.40
CA ILE A 6 57.44 27.82 -3.30
C ILE A 6 57.56 26.42 -3.90
N MET A 7 57.32 25.37 -3.12
CA MET A 7 57.01 24.05 -3.67
C MET A 7 55.50 23.81 -3.52
N PHE A 8 54.82 23.82 -4.67
CA PHE A 8 53.54 23.19 -4.84
C PHE A 8 53.78 21.68 -4.94
N THR A 9 53.46 20.94 -3.88
CA THR A 9 53.36 19.47 -3.97
C THR A 9 51.89 19.14 -4.14
N GLY A 10 51.54 18.86 -5.39
CA GLY A 10 50.23 18.35 -5.78
C GLY A 10 50.00 16.94 -5.25
N LEU A 11 48.75 16.74 -4.83
CA LEU A 11 47.88 15.60 -5.12
C LEU A 11 48.44 14.18 -4.91
N LEU A 12 47.82 13.45 -3.96
CA LEU A 12 47.24 12.10 -4.12
C LEU A 12 47.21 11.38 -2.77
N GLY A 13 46.02 11.00 -2.29
CA GLY A 13 45.89 10.01 -1.22
C GLY A 13 44.81 10.35 -0.21
N GLY A 14 43.61 9.80 -0.40
CA GLY A 14 42.58 9.82 0.63
C GLY A 14 41.14 9.74 0.16
N SER A 15 40.86 9.07 -0.96
CA SER A 15 39.50 8.64 -1.29
C SER A 15 39.06 7.56 -0.29
N VAL A 16 38.67 7.96 0.92
CA VAL A 16 37.95 7.05 1.83
C VAL A 16 36.52 6.98 1.32
N LEU A 17 36.32 6.13 0.33
CA LEU A 17 35.02 5.62 -0.06
C LEU A 17 34.45 4.89 1.16
N PHE A 18 33.70 5.60 2.00
CA PHE A 18 32.70 4.96 2.85
C PHE A 18 31.52 4.56 1.96
N SER A 19 31.76 3.65 1.02
CA SER A 19 30.71 2.77 0.53
C SER A 19 30.48 1.75 1.65
N GLY A 20 29.84 2.20 2.72
CA GLY A 20 29.17 1.30 3.64
C GLY A 20 28.21 0.50 2.79
N GLN A 21 28.55 -0.74 2.53
CA GLN A 21 27.60 -1.68 1.98
C GLN A 21 26.52 -1.75 3.05
N ALA A 22 25.38 -1.11 2.79
CA ALA A 22 24.19 -1.36 3.57
C ALA A 22 23.93 -2.84 3.35
N LEU A 23 24.37 -3.66 4.31
CA LEU A 23 23.88 -5.01 4.46
C LEU A 23 22.37 -4.82 4.61
N ALA A 24 21.63 -5.05 3.53
CA ALA A 24 20.21 -5.26 3.63
C ALA A 24 20.09 -6.45 4.59
N ALA A 25 19.78 -6.16 5.86
CA ALA A 25 19.34 -7.20 6.75
C ALA A 25 18.14 -7.84 6.05
N ALA A 26 18.24 -9.13 5.76
CA ALA A 26 17.15 -9.89 5.17
C ALA A 26 16.01 -9.90 6.20
N ASP A 27 15.15 -8.89 6.13
CA ASP A 27 13.97 -8.69 6.97
C ASP A 27 12.73 -8.84 6.08
N PHE A 28 11.54 -8.88 6.69
CA PHE A 28 10.30 -8.89 5.93
C PHE A 28 10.16 -7.59 5.12
N GLY A 29 9.79 -7.73 3.85
CA GLY A 29 9.68 -6.63 2.92
C GLY A 29 8.36 -6.64 2.14
N PRO A 30 8.26 -5.81 1.10
CA PRO A 30 7.04 -5.66 0.32
C PRO A 30 6.64 -6.95 -0.43
N CYS A 31 5.35 -7.04 -0.73
CA CYS A 31 4.78 -8.06 -1.60
C CYS A 31 4.57 -7.52 -3.01
N THR A 32 4.90 -8.33 -4.02
CA THR A 32 4.75 -8.02 -5.44
C THR A 32 3.81 -9.02 -6.10
N PRO A 33 2.78 -8.58 -6.84
CA PRO A 33 1.90 -9.49 -7.56
C PRO A 33 2.61 -10.15 -8.74
N GLU A 34 2.34 -11.43 -8.97
CA GLU A 34 2.87 -12.17 -10.10
C GLU A 34 2.10 -11.79 -11.38
N GLY A 35 2.81 -11.42 -12.45
CA GLY A 35 2.18 -11.02 -13.71
C GLY A 35 1.63 -9.59 -13.73
N GLY A 36 1.89 -8.79 -12.69
CA GLY A 36 1.50 -7.39 -12.59
C GLY A 36 0.25 -7.15 -11.74
N THR A 37 -0.15 -5.88 -11.60
CA THR A 37 -1.29 -5.50 -10.76
C THR A 37 -2.59 -6.18 -11.22
N HIS A 38 -3.21 -6.94 -10.33
CA HIS A 38 -4.53 -7.50 -10.59
C HIS A 38 -5.61 -6.41 -10.50
N ILE A 39 -6.47 -6.32 -11.53
CA ILE A 39 -7.50 -5.29 -11.64
C ILE A 39 -8.87 -5.90 -11.35
N PHE A 40 -9.51 -5.40 -10.30
CA PHE A 40 -10.90 -5.69 -9.96
C PHE A 40 -11.82 -4.59 -10.50
N SER A 41 -12.77 -4.95 -11.36
CA SER A 41 -13.73 -4.02 -11.96
C SER A 41 -15.15 -4.31 -11.47
N ALA A 42 -15.69 -3.44 -10.61
CA ALA A 42 -17.08 -3.51 -10.14
C ALA A 42 -17.94 -2.44 -10.82
N THR A 43 -19.20 -2.77 -11.10
CA THR A 43 -20.23 -1.79 -11.48
C THR A 43 -21.16 -1.61 -10.29
N ILE A 44 -21.28 -0.37 -9.79
CA ILE A 44 -22.11 -0.02 -8.64
C ILE A 44 -23.30 0.79 -9.15
N ASN A 45 -24.52 0.38 -8.82
CA ASN A 45 -25.75 0.99 -9.35
C ASN A 45 -26.76 1.30 -8.23
N LYS A 46 -27.10 2.58 -8.05
CA LYS A 46 -28.14 3.02 -7.11
C LYS A 46 -29.24 3.80 -7.79
N THR A 47 -30.45 3.24 -7.79
CA THR A 47 -31.67 3.99 -8.12
C THR A 47 -32.19 4.71 -6.88
N VAL A 48 -32.34 6.03 -6.96
CA VAL A 48 -32.97 6.87 -5.91
C VAL A 48 -34.42 7.14 -6.34
N SER A 49 -35.36 6.39 -5.79
CA SER A 49 -36.78 6.51 -6.12
C SER A 49 -37.50 7.64 -5.38
N ASP A 50 -37.04 7.97 -4.17
CA ASP A 50 -37.55 9.10 -3.38
C ASP A 50 -36.83 10.39 -3.79
N THR A 51 -37.52 11.24 -4.54
CA THR A 51 -36.96 12.50 -5.04
C THR A 51 -36.62 13.49 -3.93
N SER A 52 -37.20 13.36 -2.73
CA SER A 52 -36.82 14.18 -1.58
C SER A 52 -35.38 13.92 -1.10
N LYS A 53 -34.82 12.76 -1.48
CA LYS A 53 -33.43 12.38 -1.20
C LYS A 53 -32.43 12.92 -2.23
N ASN A 54 -32.89 13.55 -3.32
CA ASN A 54 -32.00 14.25 -4.25
C ASN A 54 -31.66 15.65 -3.69
N THR A 55 -30.94 15.66 -2.58
CA THR A 55 -30.52 16.89 -1.89
C THR A 55 -29.06 16.78 -1.47
N THR A 56 -28.42 17.93 -1.26
CA THR A 56 -27.04 17.99 -0.77
C THR A 56 -26.96 17.33 0.61
N GLY A 57 -25.95 16.48 0.81
CA GLY A 57 -25.73 15.76 2.06
C GLY A 57 -26.56 14.48 2.23
N ALA A 58 -27.43 14.15 1.29
CA ALA A 58 -28.08 12.84 1.29
C ALA A 58 -27.02 11.73 1.17
N THR A 59 -27.06 10.78 2.11
CA THR A 59 -26.09 9.69 2.21
C THR A 59 -26.81 8.36 2.06
N PHE A 60 -26.28 7.49 1.21
CA PHE A 60 -26.75 6.11 1.04
C PHE A 60 -25.66 5.19 1.56
N VAL A 61 -25.84 4.69 2.77
CA VAL A 61 -24.83 3.87 3.46
C VAL A 61 -24.96 2.42 3.00
N ASP A 62 -23.82 1.76 2.73
CA ASP A 62 -23.72 0.33 2.43
C ASP A 62 -24.75 -0.16 1.39
N PHE A 63 -25.00 0.67 0.38
CA PHE A 63 -26.07 0.43 -0.58
C PHE A 63 -25.73 -0.63 -1.64
N ASP A 64 -24.47 -1.03 -1.72
CA ASP A 64 -23.93 -2.01 -2.66
C ASP A 64 -22.73 -2.74 -2.02
N SER A 65 -22.41 -3.93 -2.53
CA SER A 65 -21.22 -4.69 -2.17
C SER A 65 -20.73 -5.49 -3.36
N TRP A 66 -19.41 -5.63 -3.50
CA TRP A 66 -18.82 -6.42 -4.58
C TRP A 66 -18.18 -7.70 -4.05
N ASN A 67 -18.45 -8.81 -4.73
CA ASN A 67 -17.67 -10.03 -4.64
C ASN A 67 -17.36 -10.51 -6.06
N LEU A 68 -16.18 -10.14 -6.54
CA LEU A 68 -15.78 -10.37 -7.94
C LEU A 68 -15.14 -11.76 -8.13
N GLY A 69 -15.04 -12.55 -7.06
CA GLY A 69 -14.28 -13.79 -7.07
C GLY A 69 -12.83 -13.58 -7.53
N GLY A 70 -12.24 -14.65 -8.06
CA GLY A 70 -10.88 -14.63 -8.57
C GLY A 70 -9.82 -14.69 -7.47
N THR A 71 -8.63 -15.08 -7.90
CA THR A 71 -7.42 -15.07 -7.09
C THR A 71 -6.29 -14.52 -7.93
N TYR A 72 -5.33 -13.86 -7.28
CA TYR A 72 -4.06 -13.48 -7.89
C TYR A 72 -2.94 -13.99 -7.00
N ALA A 73 -1.83 -14.38 -7.62
CA ALA A 73 -0.64 -14.80 -6.89
C ALA A 73 0.22 -13.58 -6.56
N MET A 74 0.91 -13.64 -5.42
CA MET A 74 1.89 -12.65 -5.02
C MET A 74 3.04 -13.32 -4.29
N SER A 75 4.19 -12.66 -4.34
CA SER A 75 5.41 -13.07 -3.64
C SER A 75 5.91 -11.92 -2.77
N CYS A 76 6.26 -12.19 -1.52
CA CYS A 76 6.79 -11.22 -0.57
C CYS A 76 8.27 -11.47 -0.29
N GLU A 77 9.00 -10.38 -0.07
CA GLU A 77 10.35 -10.42 0.46
C GLU A 77 10.33 -10.93 1.91
N CYS A 78 11.17 -11.92 2.20
CA CYS A 78 11.23 -12.57 3.49
C CYS A 78 12.68 -12.79 3.95
N PRO A 79 12.92 -12.86 5.27
CA PRO A 79 14.19 -13.30 5.81
C PRO A 79 14.50 -14.74 5.39
N ASP A 80 15.80 -15.06 5.25
CA ASP A 80 16.29 -16.43 5.01
C ASP A 80 15.96 -17.36 6.18
N ASP A 81 15.87 -16.82 7.40
CA ASP A 81 15.48 -17.60 8.58
C ASP A 81 14.03 -18.06 8.46
N THR A 82 13.91 -19.33 8.07
CA THR A 82 12.65 -20.02 7.85
C THR A 82 11.75 -20.16 9.09
N SER A 83 12.28 -19.91 10.29
CA SER A 83 11.52 -19.93 11.54
C SER A 83 10.74 -18.64 11.79
N LEU A 84 11.11 -17.55 11.12
CA LEU A 84 10.41 -16.27 11.21
C LEU A 84 9.10 -16.33 10.42
N ILE A 85 8.01 -15.91 11.06
CA ILE A 85 6.67 -15.80 10.49
C ILE A 85 6.10 -14.42 10.82
N ASN A 86 5.28 -13.89 9.93
CA ASN A 86 4.60 -12.62 10.15
C ASN A 86 3.25 -12.62 9.43
N ASP A 87 2.39 -11.67 9.77
CA ASP A 87 1.16 -11.44 9.02
C ASP A 87 1.42 -10.55 7.80
N THR A 88 0.50 -10.58 6.83
CA THR A 88 0.59 -9.70 5.66
C THR A 88 -0.08 -8.38 5.98
N LEU A 89 0.65 -7.28 5.82
CA LEU A 89 0.13 -5.92 5.98
C LEU A 89 -0.39 -5.37 4.66
N PHE A 90 -1.57 -4.78 4.70
CA PHE A 90 -2.25 -4.19 3.55
C PHE A 90 -2.30 -2.67 3.67
N LYS A 91 -2.30 -2.01 2.51
CA LYS A 91 -2.53 -0.58 2.36
C LYS A 91 -3.56 -0.35 1.25
N ALA A 92 -4.53 0.51 1.51
CA ALA A 92 -5.46 1.00 0.50
C ALA A 92 -5.28 2.51 0.32
N VAL A 93 -5.07 2.91 -0.94
CA VAL A 93 -4.97 4.32 -1.33
C VAL A 93 -6.15 4.63 -2.23
N VAL A 94 -6.81 5.77 -1.97
CA VAL A 94 -7.91 6.26 -2.81
C VAL A 94 -7.38 7.36 -3.72
N PRO A 95 -7.31 7.13 -5.05
CA PRO A 95 -6.74 8.08 -6.01
C PRO A 95 -7.75 9.17 -6.44
N LEU A 96 -8.60 9.61 -5.52
CA LEU A 96 -9.65 10.59 -5.76
C LEU A 96 -9.51 11.75 -4.77
N ALA A 97 -10.07 12.90 -5.10
CA ALA A 97 -10.04 14.06 -4.21
C ALA A 97 -10.89 13.82 -2.97
N PHE A 98 -10.33 14.06 -1.79
CA PHE A 98 -11.07 14.03 -0.53
C PHE A 98 -12.15 15.13 -0.51
N VAL A 99 -13.34 14.80 -0.01
CA VAL A 99 -14.48 15.72 0.10
C VAL A 99 -14.81 16.00 1.56
N THR A 100 -15.11 14.96 2.33
CA THR A 100 -15.58 15.08 3.72
C THR A 100 -15.46 13.76 4.47
N ASN A 101 -15.65 13.79 5.79
CA ASN A 101 -15.90 12.60 6.60
C ASN A 101 -17.37 12.60 7.04
N ILE A 102 -18.02 11.45 6.94
CA ILE A 102 -19.34 11.21 7.52
C ILE A 102 -19.20 9.97 8.40
N GLU A 103 -19.47 10.13 9.70
CA GLU A 103 -19.19 9.12 10.72
C GLU A 103 -17.71 8.70 10.70
N SER A 104 -17.39 7.41 10.56
CA SER A 104 -16.02 6.89 10.48
C SER A 104 -15.50 6.76 9.05
N ARG A 105 -16.24 7.22 8.04
CA ARG A 105 -15.92 7.02 6.62
C ARG A 105 -15.47 8.29 5.93
N SER A 106 -14.37 8.18 5.17
CA SER A 106 -13.89 9.24 4.29
C SER A 106 -14.52 9.13 2.91
N TYR A 107 -15.10 10.25 2.45
CA TYR A 107 -15.78 10.34 1.15
C TYR A 107 -14.89 11.07 0.15
N TYR A 108 -14.84 10.50 -1.07
CA TYR A 108 -13.99 10.95 -2.15
C TYR A 108 -14.78 11.23 -3.41
N GLN A 109 -14.39 12.28 -4.13
CA GLN A 109 -15.13 12.81 -5.26
C GLN A 109 -15.09 11.86 -6.47
N ILE A 110 -16.26 11.49 -6.98
CA ILE A 110 -16.41 10.76 -8.26
C ILE A 110 -16.70 11.74 -9.39
N ASN A 111 -17.59 12.70 -9.16
CA ASN A 111 -17.90 13.79 -10.08
C ASN A 111 -18.38 15.04 -9.32
N ASN A 112 -18.97 16.01 -10.01
CA ASN A 112 -19.43 17.27 -9.42
C ASN A 112 -20.63 17.13 -8.45
N ASN A 113 -21.28 15.96 -8.40
CA ASN A 113 -22.54 15.77 -7.68
C ASN A 113 -22.49 14.64 -6.64
N ILE A 114 -21.60 13.65 -6.81
CA ILE A 114 -21.50 12.50 -5.92
C ILE A 114 -20.07 12.23 -5.45
N ALA A 115 -19.97 11.74 -4.22
CA ALA A 115 -18.76 11.23 -3.60
C ALA A 115 -19.04 9.80 -3.08
N ILE A 116 -17.98 9.01 -2.94
CA ILE A 116 -18.07 7.62 -2.47
C ILE A 116 -17.14 7.40 -1.29
N ALA A 117 -17.59 6.58 -0.34
CA ALA A 117 -16.73 5.92 0.64
C ALA A 117 -16.72 4.42 0.33
N SER A 118 -15.60 3.76 0.61
CA SER A 118 -15.44 2.32 0.38
C SER A 118 -14.77 1.65 1.55
N ASP A 119 -15.15 0.39 1.76
CA ASP A 119 -14.53 -0.49 2.74
C ASP A 119 -13.97 -1.72 2.00
N VAL A 120 -12.81 -2.21 2.41
CA VAL A 120 -12.17 -3.39 1.82
C VAL A 120 -12.12 -4.50 2.87
N LEU A 121 -12.59 -5.69 2.49
CA LEU A 121 -12.46 -6.87 3.33
C LEU A 121 -10.99 -7.32 3.39
N ILE A 122 -10.43 -7.35 4.59
CA ILE A 122 -9.14 -7.99 4.86
C ILE A 122 -9.41 -9.39 5.41
N SER A 123 -9.23 -10.40 4.55
CA SER A 123 -9.39 -11.82 4.91
C SER A 123 -8.33 -12.32 5.89
N GLY A 124 -8.31 -13.61 6.20
CA GLY A 124 -7.40 -14.20 7.18
C GLY A 124 -8.00 -14.21 8.59
N GLY A 125 -7.15 -14.05 9.60
CA GLY A 125 -7.54 -14.01 11.01
C GLY A 125 -8.32 -12.75 11.40
N ARG A 126 -8.22 -11.69 10.60
CA ARG A 126 -9.02 -10.48 10.74
C ARG A 126 -10.48 -10.72 10.30
N GLY A 127 -10.72 -10.95 9.01
CA GLY A 127 -12.07 -11.21 8.49
C GLY A 127 -13.03 -10.02 8.57
N GLU A 128 -12.52 -8.79 8.52
CA GLU A 128 -13.28 -7.55 8.72
C GLU A 128 -13.16 -6.61 7.53
N TYR A 129 -14.21 -5.80 7.32
CA TYR A 129 -14.18 -4.66 6.42
C TYR A 129 -13.47 -3.48 7.09
N VAL A 130 -12.53 -2.87 6.36
CA VAL A 130 -11.72 -1.76 6.84
C VAL A 130 -11.98 -0.55 5.95
N ASN A 131 -12.32 0.59 6.57
CA ASN A 131 -12.61 1.83 5.86
C ASN A 131 -11.36 2.30 5.09
N THR A 132 -11.53 2.64 3.81
CA THR A 132 -10.45 3.19 3.00
C THR A 132 -10.35 4.71 3.18
N PRO A 133 -9.14 5.29 3.10
CA PRO A 133 -7.82 4.65 2.99
C PRO A 133 -7.34 4.12 4.34
N PHE A 134 -6.40 3.18 4.31
CA PHE A 134 -5.74 2.65 5.49
C PHE A 134 -4.30 2.24 5.19
N GLU A 135 -3.46 2.17 6.22
CA GLU A 135 -2.07 1.74 6.14
C GLU A 135 -1.75 0.71 7.22
N ASN A 136 -0.81 -0.20 6.94
CA ASN A 136 -0.27 -1.18 7.87
C ASN A 136 -1.36 -2.05 8.54
N VAL A 137 -2.41 -2.42 7.79
CA VAL A 137 -3.50 -3.25 8.31
C VAL A 137 -3.19 -4.71 8.06
N GLY A 138 -2.88 -5.44 9.13
CA GLY A 138 -2.58 -6.87 9.08
C GLY A 138 -3.81 -7.77 8.89
N ASN A 139 -3.62 -8.88 8.18
CA ASN A 139 -4.61 -9.97 8.11
C ASN A 139 -4.66 -10.85 9.36
N LEU A 140 -3.78 -10.63 10.34
CA LEU A 140 -3.72 -11.39 11.60
C LEU A 140 -3.51 -12.90 11.39
N THR A 141 -2.85 -13.28 10.28
CA THR A 141 -2.47 -14.69 10.01
C THR A 141 -0.97 -14.80 9.88
N ASN A 142 -0.31 -15.15 10.98
CA ASN A 142 1.14 -15.34 11.00
C ASN A 142 1.54 -16.60 10.22
N ASN A 143 2.13 -16.41 9.06
CA ASN A 143 2.66 -17.50 8.25
C ASN A 143 3.75 -16.98 7.31
N ARG A 144 4.22 -17.85 6.41
CA ARG A 144 5.20 -17.52 5.37
C ARG A 144 4.85 -18.09 4.01
N SER A 145 3.55 -18.30 3.77
CA SER A 145 3.01 -18.89 2.54
C SER A 145 3.27 -18.04 1.30
N GLN A 146 3.49 -16.74 1.49
CA GLN A 146 3.72 -15.77 0.43
C GLN A 146 5.21 -15.49 0.20
N CYS A 147 6.12 -16.08 0.98
CA CYS A 147 7.54 -15.91 0.72
C CYS A 147 7.89 -16.58 -0.61
N SER A 148 8.53 -15.84 -1.51
CA SER A 148 9.12 -16.45 -2.70
C SER A 148 10.19 -17.43 -2.25
N GLN A 149 9.86 -18.72 -2.16
CA GLN A 149 10.87 -19.73 -1.88
C GLN A 149 11.81 -19.76 -3.08
N ASN A 150 13.04 -19.25 -2.88
CA ASN A 150 14.19 -19.26 -3.76
C ASN A 150 13.98 -20.03 -5.07
N ALA A 151 13.69 -19.29 -6.15
CA ALA A 151 13.99 -19.75 -7.50
C ALA A 151 15.49 -20.06 -7.54
N SER A 152 15.84 -21.31 -7.27
CA SER A 152 17.19 -21.87 -7.32
C SER A 152 17.27 -22.77 -8.55
#